data_AF-A0A101KVM9-F1
#
_entry.id   AF-A0A101KVM9-F1
#
_cell.length_a   1.000
_cell.length_b   1.000
_cell.length_c   1.000
_cell.angle_alpha   90.00
_cell.angle_beta   90.00
_cell.angle_gamma   90.00
#
_symmetry.space_group_name_H-M   'P 1'
#
loop_
_entity.id
_entity.type
_entity.pdbx_description
1 polymer ?
#
loop_
_entity_poly.entity_id
_entity_poly.type
_entity_poly.pdbx_seq_one_letter_code
_entity_poly.pdbx_strand_id
1 'polypeptide(L)'
;MRFAIQLVIDKGDTPIETQEIASFDRTDGVLSIHELGLTLAESKKALARLQIAITNAQVMNYSLRQRSCPCCRRLRSLKDNRTITVRTCLG
;
A
#
# COMPACT_ATOMS: atom_id res chain seq x y z
N MET A 1 -13.99 17.12 -13.51
CA MET A 1 -13.46 17.06 -12.11
C MET A 1 -12.47 15.89 -11.92
N ARG A 2 -11.36 16.08 -11.16
CA ARG A 2 -10.37 15.02 -10.86
C ARG A 2 -10.26 14.75 -9.35
N PHE A 3 -10.10 13.48 -8.99
CA PHE A 3 -9.85 13.02 -7.62
C PHE A 3 -8.57 12.18 -7.56
N ALA A 4 -7.90 12.20 -6.41
CA ALA A 4 -6.76 11.33 -6.14
C ALA A 4 -6.80 10.83 -4.69
N ILE A 5 -6.32 9.60 -4.48
CA ILE A 5 -6.14 8.97 -3.17
C ILE A 5 -4.64 8.83 -2.94
N GLN A 6 -4.15 9.41 -1.85
CA GLN A 6 -2.75 9.28 -1.42
C GLN A 6 -2.66 8.48 -0.12
N LEU A 7 -1.70 7.57 -0.07
CA LEU A 7 -1.29 6.90 1.15
C LEU A 7 -0.09 7.63 1.72
N VAL A 8 -0.20 8.03 2.99
CA VAL A 8 0.87 8.67 3.76
C VAL A 8 1.37 7.67 4.79
N ILE A 9 2.67 7.36 4.75
CA ILE A 9 3.31 6.38 5.62
C ILE A 9 4.31 7.09 6.51
N ASP A 10 4.01 7.12 7.81
CA ASP A 10 4.91 7.58 8.85
C ASP A 10 5.58 6.36 9.51
N LYS A 11 6.92 6.31 9.44
CA LYS A 11 7.75 5.25 10.05
C LYS A 11 8.49 5.76 11.30
N GLY A 12 8.22 6.99 11.75
CA GLY A 12 8.82 7.65 12.92
C GLY A 12 10.21 8.23 12.63
N ASP A 13 11.17 7.37 12.26
CA ASP A 13 12.59 7.75 12.13
C ASP A 13 13.02 8.09 10.69
N THR A 14 12.10 8.02 9.74
CA THR A 14 12.36 8.35 8.33
C THR A 14 11.39 9.41 7.83
N PRO A 15 11.76 10.18 6.78
CA PRO A 15 10.83 11.09 6.14
C PRO A 15 9.50 10.40 5.82
N ILE A 16 8.41 11.14 6.01
CA ILE A 16 7.07 10.69 5.65
C ILE A 16 7.06 10.39 4.16
N GLU A 17 6.64 9.18 3.81
CA GLU A 17 6.54 8.71 2.44
C GLU A 17 5.10 8.89 1.96
N THR A 18 4.91 9.60 0.85
CA THR A 18 3.59 9.78 0.22
C THR A 18 3.56 9.07 -1.12
N GLN A 19 2.57 8.19 -1.31
CA GLN A 19 2.36 7.44 -2.54
C GLN A 19 0.94 7.66 -3.07
N GLU A 20 0.80 7.98 -4.35
CA GLU A 20 -0.52 7.99 -5.01
C GLU A 20 -0.99 6.55 -5.27
N ILE A 21 -2.19 6.23 -4.78
CA ILE A 21 -2.80 4.90 -4.88
C ILE A 21 -3.72 4.82 -6.11
N ALA A 22 -4.50 5.87 -6.35
CA ALA A 22 -5.39 5.94 -7.48
C ALA A 22 -5.74 7.39 -7.80
N SER A 23 -6.00 7.64 -9.08
CA SER A 23 -6.57 8.89 -9.60
C SER A 23 -7.77 8.56 -10.48
N PHE A 24 -8.77 9.44 -10.45
CA PHE A 24 -10.01 9.29 -11.20
C PHE A 24 -10.41 10.63 -11.78
N ASP A 25 -10.85 10.60 -13.03
CA ASP A 25 -11.37 11.77 -13.72
C ASP A 25 -12.87 11.55 -14.01
N ARG A 26 -13.63 12.62 -13.87
CA ARG A 26 -15.03 12.73 -14.30
C ARG A 26 -15.07 13.83 -15.35
N THR A 27 -15.41 13.49 -16.59
CA THR A 27 -15.54 14.48 -17.66
C THR A 27 -16.78 15.34 -17.44
N ASP A 28 -16.66 16.64 -17.70
CA ASP A 28 -17.77 17.56 -17.48
C ASP A 28 -18.77 17.40 -18.65
N GLY A 29 -19.88 16.72 -18.37
CA GLY A 29 -20.90 16.40 -19.37
C GLY A 29 -21.90 15.37 -18.84
N VAL A 30 -22.76 15.80 -17.91
CA VAL A 30 -23.80 15.01 -17.24
C VAL A 30 -23.24 13.86 -16.40
N LEU A 31 -22.92 14.16 -15.15
CA LEU A 31 -22.56 13.17 -14.14
C LEU A 31 -23.74 12.19 -13.99
N SER A 32 -23.57 10.96 -14.44
CA SER A 32 -24.61 9.93 -14.33
C SER A 32 -24.72 9.45 -12.88
N ILE A 33 -25.89 8.95 -12.48
CA ILE A 33 -26.07 8.34 -11.17
C ILE A 33 -25.09 7.16 -10.94
N HIS A 34 -24.64 6.52 -12.01
CA HIS A 34 -23.64 5.45 -11.98
C HIS A 34 -22.20 5.94 -11.74
N GLU A 35 -21.94 7.23 -11.91
CA GLU A 35 -20.62 7.86 -11.75
C GLU A 35 -20.49 8.59 -10.41
N LEU A 36 -21.55 8.60 -9.59
CA LEU A 36 -21.52 9.07 -8.22
C LEU A 36 -20.64 8.14 -7.37
N GLY A 37 -19.65 8.74 -6.71
CA GLY A 37 -18.65 7.99 -5.97
C GLY A 37 -17.69 7.23 -6.87
N LEU A 38 -17.12 6.15 -6.35
CA LEU A 38 -16.29 5.22 -7.12
C LEU A 38 -17.17 4.13 -7.72
N THR A 39 -16.96 3.83 -9.00
CA THR A 39 -17.52 2.61 -9.59
C THR A 39 -16.95 1.38 -8.88
N LEU A 40 -17.62 0.23 -9.04
CA LEU A 40 -17.13 -1.03 -8.48
C LEU A 40 -15.71 -1.37 -9.00
N ALA A 41 -15.45 -1.11 -10.28
CA ALA A 41 -14.15 -1.34 -10.90
C ALA A 41 -13.06 -0.44 -10.30
N GLU A 42 -13.35 0.85 -10.13
CA GLU A 42 -12.45 1.81 -9.50
C GLU A 42 -12.16 1.45 -8.04
N SER A 43 -13.20 1.09 -7.29
CA SER A 43 -13.10 0.68 -5.89
C SER A 43 -12.20 -0.55 -5.72
N LYS A 44 -12.42 -1.59 -6.53
CA LYS A 44 -11.60 -2.81 -6.50
C LYS A 44 -10.14 -2.52 -6.84
N LYS A 45 -9.90 -1.70 -7.87
CA LYS A 45 -8.54 -1.34 -8.30
C LYS A 45 -7.81 -0.51 -7.25
N ALA A 46 -8.49 0.47 -6.65
CA ALA A 46 -7.94 1.30 -5.59
C ALA A 46 -7.63 0.47 -4.34
N LEU A 47 -8.56 -0.41 -3.92
CA LEU A 47 -8.38 -1.28 -2.76
C LEU A 47 -7.20 -2.24 -2.95
N ALA A 48 -7.10 -2.91 -4.10
CA ALA A 48 -6.00 -3.82 -4.37
C ALA A 48 -4.64 -3.11 -4.31
N ARG A 49 -4.53 -1.91 -4.90
CA ARG A 49 -3.30 -1.10 -4.85
C ARG A 49 -2.96 -0.66 -3.43
N LEU A 50 -3.97 -0.23 -2.67
CA LEU A 50 -3.81 0.15 -1.27
C LEU A 50 -3.28 -1.02 -0.43
N GLN A 51 -3.85 -2.22 -0.60
CA GLN A 51 -3.45 -3.42 0.13
C GLN A 51 -2.00 -3.83 -0.18
N ILE A 52 -1.60 -3.78 -1.45
CA ILE A 52 -0.22 -4.05 -1.85
C ILE A 52 0.75 -3.05 -1.20
N ALA A 53 0.45 -1.76 -1.27
CA ALA A 53 1.30 -0.71 -0.70
C ALA A 53 1.45 -0.85 0.83
N ILE A 54 0.35 -1.03 1.53
CA ILE A 54 0.33 -1.23 3.00
C ILE A 54 1.09 -2.50 3.37
N THR A 55 0.80 -3.62 2.71
CA THR A 55 1.43 -4.91 3.01
C THR A 55 2.94 -4.84 2.80
N ASN A 56 3.39 -4.22 1.72
CA ASN A 56 4.83 -4.03 1.47
C ASN A 56 5.49 -3.20 2.58
N ALA A 57 4.89 -2.07 2.96
CA ALA A 57 5.43 -1.24 4.04
C ALA A 57 5.50 -2.00 5.38
N GLN A 58 4.45 -2.76 5.71
CA GLN A 58 4.39 -3.58 6.92
C GLN A 58 5.43 -4.70 6.91
N VAL A 59 5.55 -5.45 5.83
CA VAL A 59 6.52 -6.56 5.70
C VAL A 59 7.94 -6.05 5.81
N MET A 60 8.26 -4.91 5.19
CA MET A 60 9.59 -4.31 5.29
C MET A 60 9.90 -3.87 6.72
N ASN A 61 8.97 -3.17 7.38
CA ASN A 61 9.15 -2.74 8.78
C ASN A 61 9.29 -3.94 9.73
N TYR A 62 8.42 -4.94 9.59
CA TYR A 62 8.45 -6.17 10.38
C TYR A 62 9.78 -6.93 10.20
N SER A 63 10.23 -7.09 8.95
CA SER A 63 11.47 -7.81 8.64
C SER A 63 12.69 -7.14 9.27
N LEU A 64 12.74 -5.80 9.27
CA LEU A 64 13.81 -5.05 9.94
C LEU A 64 13.80 -5.29 11.45
N ARG A 65 12.63 -5.27 12.10
CA ARG A 65 12.50 -5.51 13.54
C ARG A 65 12.88 -6.93 13.95
N GLN A 66 12.69 -7.91 13.07
CA GLN A 66 13.02 -9.32 13.33
C GLN A 66 14.50 -9.68 13.12
N ARG A 67 15.33 -8.75 12.64
CA ARG A 67 16.75 -9.05 12.35
C ARG A 67 17.60 -9.29 13.59
N SER A 68 17.29 -8.64 14.70
CA SER A 68 18.08 -8.74 15.92
C SER A 68 17.74 -10.04 16.65
N CYS A 69 18.76 -10.82 17.03
CA CYS A 69 18.55 -12.03 17.82
C CYS A 69 17.94 -11.68 19.20
N PRO A 70 16.83 -12.32 19.62
CA PRO A 70 16.20 -12.01 20.90
C PRO A 70 17.11 -12.34 22.10
N CYS A 71 18.04 -13.29 21.95
CA CYS A 71 18.94 -13.71 23.04
C CYS A 71 20.19 -12.82 23.17
N CYS A 72 20.85 -12.49 22.06
CA CYS A 72 22.15 -11.80 22.08
C CYS A 72 22.17 -10.45 21.34
N ARG A 73 21.03 -10.00 20.79
CA ARG A 73 20.83 -8.77 20.01
C ARG A 73 21.71 -8.60 18.77
N ARG A 74 22.63 -9.53 18.49
CA ARG A 74 23.39 -9.55 17.24
C ARG A 74 22.44 -9.73 16.05
N LEU A 75 22.75 -9.04 14.96
CA LEU A 75 22.03 -9.17 13.70
C LEU A 75 22.18 -10.59 13.14
N ARG A 76 21.06 -11.24 12.85
CA ARG A 76 21.04 -12.53 12.14
C ARG A 76 21.50 -12.34 10.70
N SER A 77 22.19 -13.36 10.15
CA SER A 77 22.49 -13.42 8.71
C SER A 77 21.20 -13.58 7.91
N LEU A 78 21.19 -13.03 6.70
CA LEU A 78 20.08 -13.21 5.77
C LEU A 78 20.25 -14.59 5.10
N LYS A 79 19.23 -15.44 5.24
CA LYS A 79 19.20 -16.75 4.57
C LYS A 79 18.93 -16.62 3.08
N ASP A 80 18.00 -15.74 2.72
CA ASP A 80 17.54 -15.53 1.34
C ASP A 80 16.88 -14.13 1.24
N ASN A 81 16.89 -13.52 0.06
CA ASN A 81 16.20 -12.27 -0.25
C ASN A 81 15.56 -12.38 -1.64
N ARG A 82 14.26 -12.65 -1.66
CA ARG A 82 13.49 -12.82 -2.89
C ARG A 82 12.10 -12.22 -2.76
N THR A 83 11.53 -11.80 -3.88
CA THR A 83 10.12 -11.39 -3.95
C THR A 83 9.23 -12.62 -3.79
N ILE A 84 8.24 -12.53 -2.90
CA ILE A 84 7.20 -13.54 -2.73
C ILE A 84 5.83 -12.91 -2.96
N THR A 85 4.89 -13.69 -3.48
CA THR A 85 3.50 -13.26 -3.60
C THR A 85 2.72 -13.70 -2.37
N VAL A 86 2.18 -12.73 -1.64
CA VAL A 86 1.18 -12.98 -0.59
C VAL A 86 -0.19 -12.80 -1.23
N ARG A 87 -1.07 -13.79 -1.09
CA ARG A 87 -2.45 -13.70 -1.60
C ARG A 87 -3.35 -13.29 -0.44
N THR A 88 -4.02 -12.14 -0.57
CA THR A 88 -5.07 -11.73 0.37
C THR A 88 -6.43 -11.79 -0.32
N CYS A 89 -7.52 -11.79 0.47
CA CYS A 89 -8.88 -11.72 -0.09
C CYS A 89 -9.16 -10.41 -0.85
N LEU A 90 -8.31 -9.40 -0.70
CA LEU A 90 -8.51 -8.04 -1.21
C LEU A 90 -7.48 -7.64 -2.28
N GLY A 91 -6.62 -8.58 -2.69
CA GLY A 91 -5.41 -8.31 -3.47
C GLY A 91 -4.18 -8.69 -2.66
#